data_AF-A0A258XXX6-F1
#
_entry.id   AF-A0A258XXX6-F1
#
_cell.length_a   1.000
_cell.length_b   1.000
_cell.length_c   1.000
_cell.angle_alpha   90.00
_cell.angle_beta   90.00
_cell.angle_gamma   90.00
#
_symmetry.space_group_name_H-M   'P 1'
#
loop_
_entity.id
_entity.type
_entity.pdbx_description
1 polymer ?
#
loop_
_entity_poly.entity_id
_entity_poly.type
_entity_poly.pdbx_seq_one_letter_code
_entity_poly.pdbx_strand_id
1 'polypeptide(L)'
;MDIVAKRYNEKTLYRWGRIIDFLKLHYVLSKRRDTTFWRDNMDPETIPERLQELLALWQYQPPYMHEEFDRVDEVFPSASYQYVLYGMGFRTEVSARALEPEVRDARRARRDNADQTARMVAALPTHRDLIQRIVKYGLQPV
;
A
#
# COMPACT_ATOMS: atom_id res chain seq x y z
N MET A 1 21.58 10.92 -27.51
CA MET A 1 20.20 10.57 -27.93
C MET A 1 19.26 11.07 -26.82
N ASP A 2 19.11 12.39 -26.76
CA ASP A 2 18.84 13.07 -25.48
C ASP A 2 17.37 13.00 -25.09
N ILE A 3 16.50 12.77 -26.08
CA ILE A 3 15.07 12.52 -25.90
C ILE A 3 14.84 11.25 -25.06
N VAL A 4 15.60 10.17 -25.32
CA VAL A 4 15.47 8.91 -24.57
C VAL A 4 15.97 9.09 -23.14
N ALA A 5 17.11 9.76 -22.97
CA ALA A 5 17.67 10.05 -21.65
C ALA A 5 16.72 10.91 -20.80
N LYS A 6 16.11 11.95 -21.38
CA LYS A 6 15.12 12.79 -20.70
C LYS A 6 13.92 11.98 -20.21
N ARG A 7 13.31 11.16 -21.09
CA ARG A 7 12.17 10.31 -20.72
C ARG A 7 12.52 9.31 -19.63
N TYR A 8 13.73 8.73 -19.69
CA TYR A 8 14.22 7.84 -18.65
C TYR A 8 14.35 8.57 -17.31
N ASN A 9 15.01 9.73 -17.29
CA ASN A 9 15.24 10.52 -16.08
C ASN A 9 13.91 10.97 -15.45
N GLU A 10 12.95 11.44 -16.23
CA GLU A 10 11.62 11.82 -15.74
C GLU A 10 10.87 10.64 -15.11
N LYS A 11 10.94 9.44 -15.72
CA LYS A 11 10.31 8.25 -15.17
C LYS A 11 10.99 7.79 -13.88
N THR A 12 12.31 7.82 -13.85
CA THR A 12 13.10 7.39 -12.69
C THR A 12 12.92 8.34 -11.51
N LEU A 13 13.00 9.66 -11.73
CA LEU A 13 12.77 10.67 -10.69
C LEU A 13 11.36 10.57 -10.11
N TYR A 14 10.35 10.41 -10.97
CA TYR A 14 8.97 10.18 -10.55
C TYR A 14 8.86 8.94 -9.63
N ARG A 15 9.38 7.79 -10.08
CA ARG A 15 9.32 6.55 -9.29
C ARG A 15 10.04 6.67 -7.96
N TRP A 16 11.18 7.36 -7.93
CA TRP A 16 11.92 7.59 -6.69
C TRP A 16 11.10 8.46 -5.74
N GLY A 17 10.49 9.55 -6.21
CA GLY A 17 9.57 10.36 -5.40
C GLY A 17 8.50 9.51 -4.72
N ARG A 18 7.84 8.60 -5.46
CA ARG A 18 6.82 7.70 -4.91
C ARG A 18 7.34 6.74 -3.85
N ILE A 19 8.56 6.23 -3.99
CA ILE A 19 9.15 5.36 -2.96
C ILE A 19 9.48 6.18 -1.70
N ILE A 20 10.00 7.40 -1.84
CA ILE A 20 10.27 8.28 -0.69
C ILE A 20 8.96 8.58 0.05
N ASP A 21 7.88 8.93 -0.66
CA ASP A 21 6.55 9.14 -0.07
C ASP A 21 6.09 7.90 0.70
N PHE A 22 6.12 6.73 0.04
CA PHE A 22 5.64 5.48 0.61
C PHE A 22 6.44 5.06 1.85
N LEU A 23 7.76 5.21 1.84
CA LEU A 23 8.60 4.92 3.00
C LEU A 23 8.34 5.93 4.13
N LYS A 24 8.28 7.23 3.82
CA LYS A 24 8.04 8.29 4.81
C LYS A 24 6.68 8.13 5.49
N LEU A 25 5.66 7.66 4.76
CA LEU A 25 4.32 7.37 5.31
C LEU A 25 4.37 6.49 6.57
N HIS A 26 5.23 5.48 6.60
CA HIS A 26 5.38 4.58 7.75
C HIS A 26 5.84 5.31 9.02
N TYR A 27 6.59 6.39 8.86
CA TYR A 27 7.09 7.18 10.00
C TYR A 27 6.08 8.24 10.43
N VAL A 28 5.47 8.92 9.47
CA VAL A 28 4.52 10.02 9.73
C VAL A 28 3.28 9.51 10.48
N LEU A 29 2.83 8.29 10.18
CA LEU A 29 1.70 7.66 10.87
C LEU A 29 2.02 7.11 12.27
N SER A 30 3.29 7.11 12.67
CA SER A 30 3.70 6.56 13.95
C SER A 30 3.18 7.39 15.13
N LYS A 31 2.71 6.71 16.17
CA LYS A 31 2.34 7.33 17.46
C LYS A 31 3.51 7.44 18.43
N ARG A 32 4.68 6.93 18.05
CA ARG A 32 5.89 6.98 18.89
C ARG A 32 6.39 8.41 19.01
N ARG A 33 6.78 8.80 20.23
CA ARG A 33 7.34 10.13 20.58
C ARG A 33 8.53 10.00 21.55
N ASP A 34 8.92 8.78 21.84
CA ASP A 34 9.85 8.39 22.90
C ASP A 34 11.31 8.78 22.61
N THR A 35 11.66 9.01 21.34
CA THR A 35 13.01 9.43 20.93
C THR A 35 12.96 10.64 20.01
N THR A 36 14.09 11.35 19.89
CA THR A 36 14.27 12.42 18.89
C THR A 36 13.99 11.91 17.49
N PHE A 37 14.55 10.74 17.15
CA PHE A 37 14.32 10.08 15.86
C PHE A 37 12.84 10.00 15.44
N TRP A 38 11.94 9.59 16.36
CA TRP A 38 10.52 9.53 16.03
C TRP A 38 9.91 10.91 15.90
N ARG A 39 10.23 11.83 16.82
CA ARG A 39 9.74 13.22 16.81
C ARG A 39 10.12 13.94 15.51
N ASP A 40 11.39 13.88 15.13
CA ASP A 40 11.92 14.55 13.94
C ASP A 40 11.25 14.01 12.66
N ASN A 41 10.91 12.72 12.64
CA ASN A 41 10.27 12.12 11.47
C ASN A 41 8.82 12.57 11.22
N MET A 42 8.20 13.28 12.17
CA MET A 42 6.84 13.79 12.03
C MET A 42 6.81 15.32 12.00
N ASP A 43 7.98 15.94 12.02
CA ASP A 43 8.12 17.35 11.72
C ASP A 43 7.66 17.59 10.27
N PRO A 44 6.63 18.44 10.03
CA PRO A 44 6.14 18.76 8.69
C PRO A 44 7.24 19.20 7.72
N GLU A 45 8.30 19.86 8.19
CA GLU A 45 9.41 20.30 7.33
C GLU A 45 10.18 19.12 6.72
N THR A 46 10.07 17.92 7.31
CA THR A 46 10.73 16.69 6.83
C THR A 46 9.83 15.81 5.97
N ILE A 47 8.58 16.21 5.75
CA ILE A 47 7.58 15.44 5.00
C ILE A 47 7.46 16.03 3.59
N PRO A 48 7.65 15.25 2.52
CA PRO A 48 7.45 15.74 1.16
C PRO A 48 6.05 16.37 0.99
N GLU A 49 5.99 17.52 0.31
CA GLU A 49 4.75 18.29 0.11
C GLU A 49 3.62 17.41 -0.45
N ARG A 50 3.92 16.63 -1.49
CA ARG A 50 2.97 15.66 -2.08
C ARG A 50 2.39 14.70 -1.03
N LEU A 51 3.21 14.20 -0.11
CA LEU A 51 2.72 13.30 0.93
C LEU A 51 1.83 14.03 1.94
N GLN A 52 2.11 15.31 2.25
CA GLN A 52 1.23 16.13 3.09
C GLN A 52 -0.13 16.33 2.43
N GLU A 53 -0.15 16.66 1.13
CA GLU A 53 -1.38 16.78 0.35
C GLU A 53 -2.18 15.48 0.31
N LEU A 54 -1.51 14.35 0.07
CA LEU A 54 -2.14 13.03 0.09
C LEU A 54 -2.71 12.70 1.47
N LEU A 55 -1.99 12.98 2.55
CA LEU A 55 -2.51 12.75 3.91
C LEU A 55 -3.74 13.60 4.21
N ALA A 56 -3.76 14.85 3.75
CA ALA A 56 -4.92 15.73 3.87
C ALA A 56 -6.11 15.20 3.05
N LEU A 57 -5.86 14.75 1.82
CA LEU A 57 -6.88 14.12 0.97
C LEU A 57 -7.42 12.84 1.60
N TRP A 58 -6.54 12.01 2.15
CA TRP A 58 -6.90 10.72 2.73
C TRP A 58 -7.72 10.82 4.01
N GLN A 59 -7.81 11.99 4.63
CA GLN A 59 -8.76 12.23 5.70
C GLN A 59 -10.21 12.07 5.24
N TYR A 60 -10.50 12.30 3.95
CA TYR A 60 -11.88 12.30 3.44
C TYR A 60 -12.14 11.26 2.35
N GLN A 61 -11.10 10.74 1.70
CA GLN A 61 -11.24 9.66 0.71
C GLN A 61 -10.12 8.62 0.81
N PRO A 62 -10.41 7.32 0.71
CA PRO A 62 -9.37 6.29 0.78
C PRO A 62 -8.45 6.37 -0.44
N PRO A 63 -7.16 5.95 -0.33
CA PRO A 63 -6.27 5.86 -1.49
C PRO A 63 -6.90 5.00 -2.59
N TYR A 64 -7.12 5.55 -3.79
CA TYR A 64 -7.82 4.85 -4.87
C TYR A 64 -7.07 4.94 -6.21
N MET A 65 -7.18 3.89 -7.03
CA MET A 65 -6.36 3.71 -8.25
C MET A 65 -6.55 4.82 -9.29
N HIS A 66 -7.75 5.40 -9.39
CA HIS A 66 -8.11 6.25 -10.53
C HIS A 66 -7.87 7.75 -10.33
N GLU A 67 -7.50 8.20 -9.13
CA GLU A 67 -7.35 9.63 -8.83
C GLU A 67 -5.92 10.05 -8.43
N GLU A 68 -5.06 9.13 -7.97
CA GLU A 68 -3.77 9.47 -7.33
C GLU A 68 -2.54 8.93 -8.06
N PHE A 69 -2.75 8.12 -9.09
CA PHE A 69 -1.76 7.27 -9.73
C PHE A 69 -1.84 7.39 -11.27
N ASP A 70 -1.44 8.56 -11.79
CA ASP A 70 -1.57 8.93 -13.22
C ASP A 70 -0.77 8.06 -14.21
N ARG A 71 0.05 7.13 -13.72
CA ARG A 71 0.92 6.32 -14.57
C ARG A 71 0.64 4.84 -14.34
N VAL A 72 0.41 4.12 -15.44
CA VAL A 72 0.19 2.67 -15.52
C VAL A 72 1.26 1.84 -14.78
N ASP A 73 2.46 2.41 -14.57
CA ASP A 73 3.58 1.74 -13.91
C ASP A 73 3.93 2.34 -12.52
N GLU A 74 2.97 2.39 -11.61
CA GLU A 74 3.26 2.70 -10.21
C GLU A 74 4.14 1.64 -9.56
N VAL A 75 5.04 2.08 -8.68
CA VAL A 75 5.91 1.16 -7.92
C VAL A 75 5.12 0.45 -6.83
N PHE A 76 4.16 1.16 -6.23
CA PHE A 76 3.28 0.62 -5.19
C PHE A 76 1.82 0.90 -5.57
N PRO A 77 0.98 -0.14 -5.68
CA PRO A 77 -0.45 0.05 -5.95
C PRO A 77 -1.16 0.72 -4.76
N SER A 78 -2.35 1.26 -5.00
CA SER A 78 -3.20 1.87 -3.96
C SER A 78 -3.43 0.93 -2.76
N ALA A 79 -3.57 -0.37 -3.00
CA ALA A 79 -3.70 -1.39 -1.96
C ALA A 79 -2.52 -1.36 -0.96
N SER A 80 -1.29 -1.14 -1.42
CA SER A 80 -0.12 -1.05 -0.53
C SER A 80 -0.23 0.15 0.42
N TYR A 81 -0.70 1.29 -0.09
CA TYR A 81 -0.96 2.47 0.74
C TYR A 81 -2.07 2.20 1.76
N GLN A 82 -3.18 1.58 1.32
CA GLN A 82 -4.28 1.21 2.21
C GLN A 82 -3.82 0.29 3.35
N TYR A 83 -2.97 -0.72 3.06
CA TYR A 83 -2.44 -1.61 4.08
C TYR A 83 -1.62 -0.87 5.15
N VAL A 84 -0.74 0.04 4.74
CA VAL A 84 0.07 0.84 5.69
C VAL A 84 -0.80 1.82 6.44
N LEU A 85 -1.61 2.60 5.73
CA LEU A 85 -2.45 3.66 6.26
C LEU A 85 -3.39 3.12 7.36
N TYR A 86 -4.19 2.10 7.02
CA TYR A 86 -5.15 1.52 7.96
C TYR A 86 -4.50 0.55 8.94
N GLY A 87 -3.44 -0.15 8.55
CA GLY A 87 -2.66 -0.99 9.46
C GLY A 87 -2.00 -0.21 10.58
N MET A 88 -1.63 1.06 10.33
CA MET A 88 -1.08 1.98 11.33
C MET A 88 -2.15 2.83 12.03
N GLY A 89 -3.44 2.58 11.75
CA GLY A 89 -4.57 3.14 12.49
C GLY A 89 -4.98 4.54 12.08
N PHE A 90 -4.60 4.99 10.88
CA PHE A 90 -5.17 6.19 10.26
C PHE A 90 -6.66 5.97 9.99
N ARG A 91 -7.45 7.06 10.03
CA ARG A 91 -8.90 7.01 9.83
C ARG A 91 -9.30 7.97 8.72
N THR A 92 -10.06 7.44 7.76
CA THR A 92 -10.70 8.21 6.70
C THR A 92 -12.17 8.43 7.07
N GLU A 93 -12.60 9.67 7.02
CA GLU A 93 -13.94 10.13 7.32
C GLU A 93 -14.82 10.00 6.08
N VAL A 94 -15.48 8.85 5.94
CA VAL A 94 -16.43 8.61 4.85
C VAL A 94 -17.86 8.59 5.40
N SER A 95 -18.76 9.30 4.73
CA SER A 95 -20.19 9.28 5.05
C SER A 95 -20.79 7.89 4.84
N ALA A 96 -21.51 7.39 5.85
CA ALA A 96 -22.22 6.10 5.75
C ALA A 96 -23.17 6.06 4.54
N ARG A 97 -23.84 7.18 4.24
CA ARG A 97 -24.74 7.32 3.09
C ARG A 97 -24.01 7.18 1.75
N ALA A 98 -22.77 7.65 1.66
CA ALA A 98 -21.96 7.51 0.45
C ALA A 98 -21.58 6.04 0.17
N LEU A 99 -21.43 5.24 1.24
CA LEU A 99 -21.04 3.84 1.14
C LEU A 99 -22.22 2.87 0.91
N GLU A 100 -23.46 3.29 1.15
CA GLU A 100 -24.66 2.43 1.06
C GLU A 100 -24.73 1.55 -0.21
N PRO A 101 -24.46 2.07 -1.41
CA PRO A 101 -24.55 1.27 -2.65
C PRO A 101 -23.61 0.06 -2.65
N GLU A 102 -22.46 0.16 -1.98
CA GLU A 102 -21.37 -0.83 -2.03
C GLU A 102 -21.44 -1.85 -0.88
N VAL A 103 -22.22 -1.57 0.18
CA VAL A 103 -22.26 -2.39 1.40
C VAL A 103 -22.54 -3.87 1.12
N ARG A 104 -23.45 -4.16 0.18
CA ARG A 104 -23.81 -5.54 -0.17
C ARG A 104 -22.62 -6.28 -0.77
N ASP A 105 -21.93 -5.65 -1.72
CA ASP A 105 -20.86 -6.27 -2.48
C ASP A 105 -19.59 -6.36 -1.62
N ALA A 106 -19.32 -5.35 -0.78
CA ALA A 106 -18.28 -5.41 0.24
C ALA A 106 -18.52 -6.56 1.25
N ARG A 107 -19.77 -6.77 1.71
CA ARG A 107 -20.11 -7.90 2.58
C ARG A 107 -19.89 -9.25 1.91
N ARG A 108 -20.16 -9.35 0.61
CA ARG A 108 -19.89 -10.56 -0.18
C ARG A 108 -18.38 -10.81 -0.27
N ALA A 109 -17.61 -9.82 -0.72
CA ALA A 109 -16.16 -9.92 -0.85
C ALA A 109 -15.49 -10.32 0.47
N ARG A 110 -15.95 -9.77 1.61
CA ARG A 110 -15.43 -10.16 2.94
C ARG A 110 -15.70 -11.63 3.30
N ARG A 111 -16.87 -12.16 2.93
CA ARG A 111 -17.19 -13.59 3.14
C ARG A 111 -16.35 -14.47 2.25
N ASP A 112 -16.27 -14.15 0.96
CA ASP A 112 -15.50 -14.93 -0.01
C ASP A 112 -14.01 -14.97 0.39
N ASN A 113 -13.46 -13.84 0.85
CA ASN A 113 -12.10 -13.77 1.39
C ASN A 113 -11.91 -14.63 2.64
N ALA A 114 -12.87 -14.65 3.56
CA ALA A 114 -12.80 -15.49 4.77
C ALA A 114 -12.82 -16.98 4.42
N ASP A 115 -13.70 -17.40 3.50
CA ASP A 115 -13.81 -18.78 3.05
C ASP A 115 -12.54 -19.23 2.32
N GLN A 116 -11.99 -18.39 1.45
CA GLN A 116 -10.74 -18.67 0.74
C GLN A 116 -9.56 -18.75 1.71
N THR A 117 -9.50 -17.86 2.70
CA THR A 117 -8.46 -17.88 3.74
C THR A 117 -8.50 -19.19 4.53
N ALA A 118 -9.68 -19.61 4.99
CA ALA A 118 -9.83 -20.85 5.74
C ALA A 118 -9.39 -22.08 4.91
N ARG A 119 -9.80 -22.14 3.64
CA ARG A 119 -9.40 -23.22 2.71
C ARG A 119 -7.89 -23.25 2.49
N MET A 120 -7.27 -22.09 2.24
CA MET A 120 -5.83 -21.99 1.98
C MET A 120 -4.99 -22.32 3.21
N VAL A 121 -5.36 -21.83 4.39
CA VAL A 121 -4.66 -22.16 5.64
C VAL A 121 -4.72 -23.66 5.95
N ALA A 122 -5.84 -24.32 5.65
CA ALA A 122 -5.98 -25.76 5.85
C ALA A 122 -5.22 -26.60 4.81
N ALA A 123 -5.10 -26.12 3.57
CA ALA A 123 -4.57 -26.90 2.45
C ALA A 123 -3.08 -26.63 2.13
N LEU A 124 -2.58 -25.43 2.42
CA LEU A 124 -1.21 -25.07 2.08
C LEU A 124 -0.20 -25.73 3.04
N PRO A 125 0.92 -26.25 2.53
CA PRO A 125 2.00 -26.72 3.38
C PRO A 125 2.65 -25.55 4.12
N THR A 126 3.36 -25.84 5.22
CA THR A 126 4.22 -24.83 5.83
C THR A 126 5.30 -24.40 4.84
N HIS A 127 5.82 -23.18 5.01
CA HIS A 127 6.89 -22.65 4.17
C HIS A 127 8.11 -23.59 4.10
N ARG A 128 8.49 -24.19 5.24
CA ARG A 128 9.63 -25.11 5.31
C ARG A 128 9.38 -26.41 4.56
N ASP A 129 8.19 -27.00 4.71
CA ASP A 129 7.84 -28.24 4.01
C ASP A 129 7.79 -28.04 2.50
N LEU A 130 7.26 -26.90 2.05
CA LEU A 130 7.23 -26.55 0.63
C LEU A 130 8.64 -26.46 0.06
N ILE A 131 9.55 -25.73 0.71
CA ILE A 131 10.94 -25.59 0.27
C ILE A 131 11.62 -26.96 0.20
N GLN A 132 11.45 -27.80 1.23
CA GLN A 132 12.05 -29.14 1.24
C GLN A 132 11.57 -30.00 0.07
N ARG A 133 10.27 -29.91 -0.27
CA ARG A 133 9.72 -30.62 -1.44
C ARG A 133 10.28 -30.07 -2.75
N ILE A 134 10.39 -28.75 -2.90
CA ILE A 134 10.96 -28.13 -4.11
C ILE A 134 12.42 -28.53 -4.27
N VAL A 135 13.22 -28.50 -3.21
CA VAL A 135 14.63 -28.92 -3.25
C VAL A 135 14.76 -30.39 -3.63
N LYS A 136 13.89 -31.26 -3.11
CA LYS A 136 13.95 -32.71 -3.33
C LYS A 136 13.40 -33.15 -4.68
N TYR A 137 12.32 -32.53 -5.16
CA TYR A 137 11.54 -33.01 -6.29
C TYR A 137 11.43 -32.01 -7.45
N GLY A 138 11.83 -30.75 -7.26
CA GLY A 138 11.58 -29.67 -8.21
C GLY A 138 10.11 -29.22 -8.25
N LEU A 139 9.87 -28.06 -8.85
CA LEU A 139 8.51 -27.66 -9.26
C LEU A 139 8.12 -28.43 -10.52
N GLN A 140 6.89 -28.91 -10.59
CA GLN A 140 6.39 -29.61 -11.77
C GLN A 140 6.09 -28.59 -12.88
N PRO A 141 6.48 -28.86 -14.14
CA PRO A 141 6.11 -28.00 -15.27
C PRO A 141 4.59 -28.06 -15.49
N VAL A 142 4.05 -26.93 -15.94
CA VAL A 142 2.63 -26.78 -16.35
C VAL A 142 2.51 -27.01 -17.85
#